data_AF-A0A9E3APU4-F1
#
_entry.id   AF-A0A9E3APU4-F1
#
_cell.length_a   1.000
_cell.length_b   1.000
_cell.length_c   1.000
_cell.angle_alpha   90.00
_cell.angle_beta   90.00
_cell.angle_gamma   90.00
#
_symmetry.space_group_name_H-M   'P 1'
#
loop_
_entity.id
_entity.type
_entity.pdbx_description
1 polymer ?
#
loop_
_entity_poly.entity_id
_entity_poly.type
_entity_poly.pdbx_seq_one_letter_code
_entity_poly.pdbx_strand_id
1 'polypeptide(L)'
;ATADLGKSASRPRGGRNGEFLLALTLHLGGLEGVSAIACDTDGIDGTEDNAGAWIDSRVIGQAKAEGLDAAAHLARHDAYSFFETLDRLIVSGPTLTNVNDFRAILIR
;
A
#
# COMPACT_ATOMS: atom_id res chain seq x y z
N ALA A 1 15.84 -29.31 26.56
CA ALA A 1 15.00 -28.16 26.16
C ALA A 1 15.48 -27.69 24.80
N THR A 2 14.89 -28.20 23.73
CA THR A 2 15.14 -27.71 22.37
C THR A 2 14.27 -26.46 22.19
N ALA A 3 14.89 -25.29 22.23
CA ALA A 3 14.24 -24.06 21.80
C ALA A 3 14.10 -24.13 20.28
N ASP A 4 12.86 -24.24 19.82
CA ASP A 4 12.54 -24.26 18.40
C ASP A 4 12.79 -22.86 17.78
N LEU A 5 13.35 -22.89 16.58
CA LEU A 5 13.93 -21.76 15.87
C LEU A 5 12.85 -20.96 15.14
N GLY A 6 13.01 -19.63 15.17
CA GLY A 6 12.62 -18.76 14.06
C GLY A 6 11.18 -18.28 14.05
N LYS A 7 10.96 -17.03 14.47
CA LYS A 7 9.87 -16.22 13.90
C LYS A 7 10.07 -16.22 12.38
N SER A 8 9.19 -16.89 11.64
CA SER A 8 9.08 -16.73 10.19
C SER A 8 8.93 -15.24 9.91
N ALA A 9 9.95 -14.61 9.32
CA ALA A 9 9.82 -13.26 8.81
C ALA A 9 8.77 -13.33 7.69
N SER A 10 7.63 -12.67 7.87
CA SER A 10 6.60 -12.61 6.83
C SER A 10 7.22 -12.06 5.55
N ARG A 11 7.01 -12.75 4.42
CA ARG A 11 7.51 -12.34 3.12
C ARG A 11 7.00 -10.92 2.79
N PRO A 12 7.83 -10.02 2.22
CA PRO A 12 7.37 -8.75 1.66
C PRO A 12 6.20 -8.96 0.68
N ARG A 13 5.19 -8.09 0.75
CA ARG A 13 4.00 -8.12 -0.13
C ARG A 13 3.69 -6.73 -0.67
N GLY A 14 3.51 -6.66 -1.98
CA GLY A 14 3.19 -5.45 -2.72
C GLY A 14 4.34 -4.99 -3.63
N GLY A 15 4.30 -3.72 -4.00
CA GLY A 15 5.24 -3.16 -4.97
C GLY A 15 5.53 -1.69 -4.76
N ARG A 16 6.20 -1.09 -5.75
CA ARG A 16 6.75 0.26 -5.68
C ARG A 16 5.67 1.31 -5.50
N ASN A 17 4.47 1.11 -6.07
CA ASN A 17 3.37 2.07 -5.99
C ASN A 17 2.69 2.03 -4.61
N GLY A 18 2.44 0.84 -4.07
CA GLY A 18 1.96 0.65 -2.70
C GLY A 18 2.95 1.22 -1.68
N GLU A 19 4.24 0.90 -1.78
CA GLU A 19 5.27 1.43 -0.87
C GLU A 19 5.35 2.95 -0.90
N PHE A 20 5.31 3.54 -2.10
CA PHE A 20 5.26 4.99 -2.27
C PHE A 20 4.04 5.59 -1.55
N LEU A 21 2.84 5.02 -1.73
CA LEU A 21 1.63 5.52 -1.09
C LEU A 21 1.61 5.31 0.42
N LEU A 22 2.18 4.22 0.92
CA LEU A 22 2.27 3.98 2.36
C LEU A 22 3.22 4.99 3.03
N ALA A 23 4.36 5.27 2.40
CA ALA A 23 5.26 6.34 2.84
C ALA A 23 4.59 7.72 2.77
N LEU A 24 3.87 8.02 1.69
CA LEU A 24 3.10 9.27 1.57
C LEU A 24 2.01 9.38 2.64
N THR A 25 1.32 8.28 2.94
CA THR A 25 0.30 8.21 4.00
C THR A 25 0.87 8.59 5.36
N LEU A 26 2.04 8.04 5.71
CA LEU A 26 2.75 8.39 6.94
C LEU A 26 3.15 9.86 6.97
N HIS A 27 3.61 10.41 5.85
CA HIS A 27 4.02 11.80 5.76
C HIS A 27 2.83 12.78 5.86
N LEU A 28 1.71 12.48 5.20
CA LEU A 28 0.52 13.31 5.21
C LEU A 28 -0.24 13.25 6.54
N GLY A 29 -0.15 12.15 7.28
CA GLY A 29 -0.75 12.03 8.61
C GLY A 29 -2.27 12.23 8.63
N GLY A 30 -2.97 12.03 7.51
CA GLY A 30 -4.41 12.28 7.39
C GLY A 30 -4.78 13.73 7.03
N LEU A 31 -3.87 14.50 6.45
CA LEU A 31 -4.11 15.87 5.99
C LEU A 31 -5.39 15.97 5.13
N GLU A 32 -6.35 16.79 5.57
CA GLU A 32 -7.59 17.05 4.85
C GLU A 32 -7.34 17.74 3.50
N GLY A 33 -8.24 17.53 2.54
CA GLY A 33 -8.13 18.11 1.20
C GLY A 33 -7.14 17.40 0.26
N VAL A 34 -6.32 16.47 0.76
CA VAL A 34 -5.36 15.70 -0.03
C VAL A 34 -5.87 14.28 -0.31
N SER A 35 -5.71 13.83 -1.56
CA SER A 35 -5.94 12.45 -1.97
C SER A 35 -4.88 12.04 -2.97
N ALA A 36 -4.50 10.76 -3.01
CA ALA A 36 -3.50 10.29 -3.94
C ALA A 36 -3.79 8.87 -4.44
N ILE A 37 -3.27 8.57 -5.63
CA ILE A 37 -3.32 7.28 -6.31
C ILE A 37 -1.94 7.00 -6.92
N ALA A 38 -1.52 5.74 -6.88
CA ALA A 38 -0.33 5.27 -7.55
C ALA A 38 -0.59 3.85 -8.06
N CYS A 39 -0.32 3.61 -9.34
CA CYS A 39 -0.53 2.32 -10.01
C CYS A 39 0.55 2.03 -11.05
N ASP A 40 0.85 0.76 -11.27
CA ASP A 40 1.53 0.28 -12.46
C ASP A 40 0.52 0.13 -13.60
N THR A 41 0.90 0.56 -14.80
CA THR A 41 -0.01 0.57 -15.94
C THR A 41 -0.19 -0.79 -16.58
N ASP A 42 0.65 -1.78 -16.27
CA ASP A 42 0.45 -3.17 -16.68
C ASP A 42 -0.56 -3.95 -15.82
N GLY A 43 -0.97 -3.36 -14.71
CA GLY A 43 -1.95 -3.91 -13.79
C GLY A 43 -1.35 -4.69 -12.61
N ILE A 44 -0.01 -4.73 -12.45
CA ILE A 44 0.67 -5.48 -11.38
C ILE A 44 1.69 -4.59 -10.65
N ASP A 45 1.47 -4.38 -9.36
CA ASP A 45 2.39 -3.68 -8.45
C ASP A 45 3.16 -4.68 -7.60
N GLY A 46 4.21 -5.25 -8.17
CA GLY A 46 5.14 -6.13 -7.45
C GLY A 46 4.70 -7.59 -7.42
N THR A 47 4.41 -8.13 -6.24
CA THR A 47 4.26 -9.59 -6.03
C THR A 47 2.83 -10.10 -6.00
N GLU A 48 1.83 -9.21 -5.97
CA GLU A 48 0.42 -9.55 -5.79
C GLU A 48 -0.39 -9.16 -7.04
N ASP A 49 -1.74 -9.21 -6.98
CA ASP A 49 -2.63 -9.03 -8.13
C ASP A 49 -3.20 -7.60 -8.28
N ASN A 50 -2.78 -6.67 -7.43
CA ASN A 50 -3.18 -5.28 -7.49
C ASN A 50 -2.27 -4.49 -8.45
N ALA A 51 -2.83 -3.52 -9.15
CA ALA A 51 -2.08 -2.52 -9.93
C ALA A 51 -1.46 -1.44 -9.03
N GLY A 52 -1.94 -1.29 -7.79
CA GLY A 52 -1.49 -0.25 -6.87
C GLY A 52 -2.52 0.01 -5.78
N ALA A 53 -2.62 1.25 -5.32
CA ALA A 53 -3.54 1.64 -4.25
C ALA A 53 -4.00 3.11 -4.36
N TRP A 54 -4.88 3.53 -3.45
CA TRP A 54 -5.28 4.93 -3.31
C TRP A 54 -5.50 5.33 -1.84
N ILE A 55 -5.37 6.63 -1.55
CA ILE A 55 -5.51 7.20 -0.21
C ILE A 55 -6.31 8.50 -0.24
N ASP A 56 -7.01 8.78 0.86
CA ASP A 56 -7.60 10.06 1.21
C ASP A 56 -7.28 10.38 2.69
N SER A 57 -7.79 11.50 3.21
CA SER A 57 -7.55 11.91 4.59
C SER A 57 -8.07 10.90 5.64
N ARG A 58 -8.96 9.97 5.27
CA ARG A 58 -9.54 8.99 6.19
C ARG A 58 -8.65 7.78 6.41
N VAL A 59 -7.65 7.55 5.56
CA VAL A 59 -6.82 6.33 5.58
C VAL A 59 -6.18 6.06 6.95
N ILE A 60 -5.67 7.08 7.64
CA ILE A 60 -5.05 6.93 8.96
C ILE A 60 -6.10 6.61 10.03
N GLY A 61 -7.28 7.24 9.94
CA GLY A 61 -8.38 6.96 10.86
C GLY A 61 -8.86 5.52 10.74
N GLN A 62 -9.02 5.03 9.51
CA GLN A 62 -9.40 3.64 9.25
C GLN A 62 -8.29 2.66 9.67
N ALA A 63 -7.02 2.95 9.36
CA ALA A 63 -5.89 2.13 9.80
C ALA A 63 -5.87 1.95 11.33
N LYS A 64 -6.10 3.03 12.08
CA LYS A 64 -6.20 2.97 13.55
C LYS A 64 -7.40 2.13 14.01
N ALA A 65 -8.55 2.26 13.34
CA ALA A 65 -9.75 1.48 13.68
C ALA A 65 -9.53 -0.03 13.46
N GLU A 66 -8.77 -0.40 12.43
CA GLU A 66 -8.39 -1.78 12.12
C GLU A 66 -7.14 -2.27 12.90
N GLY A 67 -6.58 -1.43 13.79
CA GLY A 67 -5.39 -1.79 14.58
C GLY A 67 -4.10 -1.92 13.75
N LEU A 68 -4.05 -1.29 12.57
CA LEU A 68 -2.89 -1.31 11.68
C LEU A 68 -1.86 -0.24 12.05
N ASP A 69 -0.59 -0.63 12.05
CA ASP A 69 0.55 0.28 12.14
C ASP A 69 1.20 0.46 10.76
N ALA A 70 0.90 1.58 10.11
CA ALA A 70 1.44 1.93 8.79
C ALA A 70 2.97 1.94 8.76
N ALA A 71 3.64 2.38 9.83
CA ALA A 71 5.10 2.41 9.89
C ALA A 71 5.68 0.99 10.01
N ALA A 72 5.03 0.12 10.79
CA ALA A 72 5.41 -1.28 10.87
C ALA A 72 5.17 -2.04 9.56
N HIS A 73 4.14 -1.69 8.77
CA HIS A 73 3.92 -2.24 7.43
C HIS A 73 5.01 -1.78 6.44
N LEU A 74 5.36 -0.50 6.47
CA LEU A 74 6.42 0.06 5.63
C LEU A 74 7.79 -0.57 5.96
N ALA A 75 8.12 -0.70 7.25
CA ALA A 75 9.40 -1.25 7.69
C ALA A 75 9.63 -2.71 7.29
N ARG A 76 8.55 -3.47 7.03
CA ARG A 76 8.61 -4.88 6.63
C ARG A 76 8.26 -5.11 5.15
N HIS A 77 8.16 -4.04 4.36
CA HIS A 77 7.82 -4.08 2.94
C HIS A 77 6.50 -4.79 2.65
N ASP A 78 5.46 -4.46 3.43
CA ASP A 78 4.14 -5.11 3.39
C ASP A 78 3.03 -4.06 3.20
N ALA A 79 3.19 -3.25 2.15
CA ALA A 79 2.21 -2.24 1.77
C ALA A 79 0.91 -2.86 1.25
N TYR A 80 1.00 -4.03 0.59
CA TYR A 80 -0.18 -4.72 0.10
C TYR A 80 -1.16 -5.05 1.23
N SER A 81 -0.71 -5.72 2.30
CA SER A 81 -1.62 -6.13 3.37
C SER A 81 -2.23 -4.92 4.10
N PHE A 82 -1.52 -3.78 4.14
CA PHE A 82 -2.05 -2.53 4.68
C PHE A 82 -3.25 -2.03 3.86
N PHE A 83 -3.09 -1.91 2.54
CA PHE A 83 -4.16 -1.42 1.66
C PHE A 83 -5.26 -2.45 1.41
N GLU A 84 -4.94 -3.75 1.45
CA GLU A 84 -5.91 -4.85 1.39
C GLU A 84 -6.88 -4.77 2.56
N THR A 85 -6.36 -4.68 3.79
CA THR A 85 -7.19 -4.60 5.00
C THR A 85 -8.13 -3.40 4.99
N LEU A 86 -7.73 -2.31 4.32
CA LEU A 86 -8.50 -1.07 4.24
C LEU A 86 -9.41 -0.96 3.01
N ASP A 87 -9.47 -1.99 2.16
CA ASP A 87 -10.18 -1.98 0.86
C ASP A 87 -9.76 -0.81 -0.04
N ARG A 88 -8.45 -0.62 -0.16
CA ARG A 88 -7.81 0.51 -0.86
C ARG A 88 -6.86 0.10 -1.98
N LEU A 89 -6.85 -1.17 -2.33
CA LEU A 89 -6.14 -1.68 -3.50
C LEU A 89 -6.86 -1.27 -4.79
N ILE A 90 -6.08 -1.13 -5.85
CA ILE A 90 -6.60 -0.96 -7.21
C ILE A 90 -6.35 -2.27 -7.93
N VAL A 91 -7.40 -2.97 -8.30
CA VAL A 91 -7.34 -4.25 -9.01
C VAL A 91 -7.96 -4.04 -10.40
N SER A 92 -7.11 -3.83 -11.40
CA SER A 92 -7.54 -3.67 -12.80
C SER A 92 -7.58 -4.98 -13.57
N GLY A 93 -6.86 -6.00 -13.08
CA GLY A 93 -6.41 -7.11 -13.90
C GLY A 93 -5.33 -6.68 -14.91
N PRO A 94 -4.83 -7.61 -15.75
CA PRO A 94 -3.82 -7.31 -16.75
C PRO A 94 -4.37 -6.34 -17.80
N THR A 95 -3.72 -5.19 -17.96
CA THR A 95 -4.16 -4.16 -18.92
C THR A 95 -3.62 -4.40 -20.34
N LEU A 96 -2.66 -5.31 -20.48
CA LEU A 96 -1.95 -5.65 -21.71
C LEU A 96 -1.18 -4.48 -22.36
N THR A 97 -0.86 -3.45 -21.58
CA THR A 97 0.02 -2.34 -21.96
C THR A 97 0.92 -1.97 -20.79
N ASN A 98 2.11 -1.43 -21.05
CA ASN A 98 2.99 -0.95 -19.98
C ASN A 98 3.67 0.36 -20.42
N VAL A 99 3.35 1.44 -19.71
CA VAL A 99 4.01 2.76 -19.80
C VAL A 99 4.59 3.20 -18.45
N ASN A 100 4.94 2.22 -17.60
CA ASN A 100 5.41 2.35 -16.22
C ASN A 100 4.33 2.84 -15.23
N ASP A 101 4.75 3.52 -14.17
CA ASP A 101 3.91 3.97 -13.07
C ASP A 101 3.07 5.22 -13.45
N PHE A 102 1.79 5.21 -13.09
CA PHE A 102 0.93 6.40 -13.05
C PHE A 102 0.72 6.84 -11.60
N ARG A 103 0.97 8.11 -11.29
CA ARG A 103 0.76 8.68 -9.95
C ARG A 103 0.08 10.03 -10.05
N ALA A 104 -0.94 10.25 -9.23
CA ALA A 104 -1.62 11.53 -9.15
C ALA A 104 -1.90 11.89 -7.69
N ILE A 105 -1.72 13.18 -7.38
CA ILE A 105 -2.03 13.77 -6.07
C ILE A 105 -2.99 14.93 -6.34
N LEU A 106 -4.12 14.91 -5.65
CA LEU A 106 -5.15 15.94 -5.71
C LEU A 106 -5.14 16.73 -4.42
N ILE A 107 -5.04 18.05 -4.53
CA ILE A 107 -5.14 19.02 -3.44
C ILE A 107 -6.36 19.90 -3.74
N ARG A 108 -7.28 20.02 -2.78
CA ARG A 108 -8.52 20.80 -2.90
C ARG A 108 -8.54 22.00 -1.95
#